data_AF-A0AAU9AER7-F1
#
_entry.id   AF-A0AAU9AER7-F1
#
_cell.length_a   1.000
_cell.length_b   1.000
_cell.length_c   1.000
_cell.angle_alpha   90.00
_cell.angle_beta   90.00
_cell.angle_gamma   90.00
#
_symmetry.space_group_name_H-M   'P 1'
#
loop_
_entity.id
_entity.type
_entity.pdbx_description
1 polymer ?
#
loop_
_entity_poly.entity_id
_entity_poly.type
_entity_poly.pdbx_seq_one_letter_code
_entity_poly.pdbx_strand_id
1 'polypeptide(L)'
;MNDQLPLLSTLTFIGFELNAAAERHPEGNLSFGEVYSALAQEALLTTLNTRLPGLFDFSLFPPGSEQSVALHRSLRQAADGLEGRERRKVGTVASGLHLAMALILEAIQRQLWIASRRP
;
A
#
# COMPACT_ATOMS: atom_id res chain seq x y z
N MET A 1 19.65 4.99 -12.26
CA MET A 1 18.78 5.18 -11.08
C MET A 1 18.53 3.80 -10.51
N ASN A 2 18.86 3.55 -9.24
CA ASN A 2 18.72 2.21 -8.66
C ASN A 2 17.24 1.77 -8.63
N ASP A 3 16.97 0.60 -9.17
CA ASP A 3 15.71 -0.14 -9.14
C ASP A 3 15.49 -0.78 -7.75
N GLN A 4 15.49 0.05 -6.71
CA GLN A 4 15.33 -0.44 -5.35
C GLN A 4 13.87 -0.83 -5.11
N LEU A 5 13.64 -2.13 -4.98
CA LEU A 5 12.37 -2.73 -4.57
C LEU A 5 12.31 -2.82 -3.04
N PRO A 6 11.10 -2.78 -2.44
CA PRO A 6 10.94 -2.90 -1.00
C PRO A 6 11.25 -4.33 -0.57
N LEU A 7 11.61 -4.50 0.70
CA LEU A 7 11.65 -5.84 1.31
C LEU A 7 10.25 -6.46 1.29
N LEU A 8 10.14 -7.77 1.11
CA LEU A 8 8.85 -8.47 1.29
C LEU A 8 8.26 -8.19 2.67
N SER A 9 9.11 -8.15 3.70
CA SER A 9 8.70 -7.84 5.07
C SER A 9 8.01 -6.47 5.18
N THR A 10 8.45 -5.48 4.39
CA THR A 10 7.83 -4.15 4.30
C THR A 10 6.39 -4.27 3.78
N LEU A 11 6.19 -4.95 2.64
CA LEU A 11 4.86 -5.16 2.07
C LEU A 11 3.94 -5.93 3.02
N THR A 12 4.43 -7.00 3.63
CA THR A 12 3.61 -7.82 4.54
C THR A 12 3.28 -7.07 5.84
N PHE A 13 4.20 -6.27 6.37
CA PHE A 13 3.94 -5.45 7.56
C PHE A 13 2.82 -4.44 7.28
N ILE A 14 2.92 -3.68 6.18
CA ILE A 14 1.88 -2.72 5.79
C ILE A 14 0.56 -3.43 5.50
N GLY A 15 0.61 -4.63 4.91
CA GLY A 15 -0.56 -5.49 4.77
C GLY A 15 -1.23 -5.79 6.12
N PHE A 16 -0.48 -6.22 7.13
CA PHE A 16 -1.07 -6.48 8.45
C PHE A 16 -1.70 -5.23 9.08
N GLU A 17 -1.04 -4.09 8.99
CA GLU A 17 -1.57 -2.80 9.44
C GLU A 17 -2.89 -2.43 8.75
N LEU A 18 -2.96 -2.58 7.42
CA LEU A 18 -4.19 -2.36 6.63
C LEU A 18 -5.31 -3.34 7.00
N ASN A 19 -4.99 -4.61 7.23
CA ASN A 19 -5.97 -5.62 7.64
C ASN A 19 -6.57 -5.28 9.01
N ALA A 20 -5.72 -4.92 9.97
CA ALA A 20 -6.15 -4.53 11.30
C ALA A 20 -7.00 -3.26 11.29
N ALA A 21 -6.64 -2.27 10.45
CA ALA A 21 -7.43 -1.05 10.28
C ALA A 21 -8.80 -1.32 9.63
N ALA A 22 -8.88 -2.21 8.65
CA ALA A 22 -10.14 -2.58 8.00
C ALA A 22 -11.14 -3.23 8.99
N GLU A 23 -10.65 -4.05 9.92
CA GLU A 23 -11.48 -4.63 11.00
C GLU A 23 -12.00 -3.55 11.97
N ARG A 24 -11.14 -2.61 12.36
CA ARG A 24 -11.49 -1.57 13.35
C ARG A 24 -12.37 -0.46 12.76
N HIS A 25 -12.23 -0.17 11.47
CA HIS A 25 -12.93 0.90 10.77
C HIS A 25 -13.45 0.46 9.39
N PRO A 26 -14.48 -0.40 9.34
CA PRO A 26 -15.03 -0.90 8.09
C PRO A 26 -15.62 0.19 7.19
N GLU A 27 -16.07 1.31 7.78
CA GLU A 27 -16.58 2.50 7.05
C GLU A 27 -15.54 3.61 6.86
N GLY A 28 -14.25 3.33 7.09
CA GLY A 28 -13.18 4.33 6.96
C GLY A 28 -13.24 5.05 5.60
N ASN A 29 -13.56 6.34 5.62
CA ASN A 29 -13.76 7.20 4.45
C ASN A 29 -12.43 7.47 3.73
N LEU A 30 -11.97 6.48 2.96
CA LEU A 30 -10.93 6.63 1.94
C LEU A 30 -11.49 6.08 0.63
N SER A 31 -11.62 6.94 -0.37
CA SER A 31 -12.06 6.57 -1.71
C SER A 31 -10.91 5.99 -2.54
N PHE A 32 -11.24 5.31 -3.63
CA PHE A 32 -10.24 4.83 -4.59
C PHE A 32 -9.44 5.98 -5.20
N GLY A 33 -10.10 7.09 -5.54
CA GLY A 33 -9.45 8.28 -6.08
C GLY A 33 -8.42 8.87 -5.12
N GLU A 34 -8.70 8.87 -3.80
CA GLU A 34 -7.73 9.29 -2.79
C GLU A 34 -6.54 8.34 -2.72
N VAL A 35 -6.74 7.01 -2.81
CA VAL A 35 -5.65 6.02 -2.85
C VAL A 35 -4.75 6.25 -4.06
N TYR A 36 -5.33 6.32 -5.27
CA TYR A 36 -4.55 6.52 -6.49
C TYR A 36 -3.84 7.87 -6.52
N SER A 37 -4.49 8.94 -6.05
CA SER A 37 -3.86 10.26 -5.90
C SER A 37 -2.67 10.21 -4.93
N ALA A 38 -2.81 9.51 -3.81
CA ALA A 38 -1.73 9.34 -2.85
C ALA A 38 -0.56 8.52 -3.41
N LEU A 39 -0.83 7.49 -4.22
CA LEU A 39 0.22 6.76 -4.94
C LEU A 39 0.95 7.63 -5.97
N ALA A 40 0.21 8.49 -6.70
CA ALA A 40 0.78 9.45 -7.65
C ALA A 40 1.67 10.51 -6.97
N GLN A 41 1.43 10.78 -5.69
CA GLN A 41 2.19 11.73 -4.88
C GLN A 41 3.25 11.08 -3.97
N GLU A 42 3.41 9.74 -4.02
CA GLU A 42 4.29 8.99 -3.12
C GLU A 42 3.99 9.26 -1.63
N ALA A 43 2.70 9.43 -1.31
CA ALA A 43 2.22 9.91 -0.02
C ALA A 43 1.21 8.96 0.65
N LEU A 44 1.06 7.71 0.18
CA LEU A 44 0.04 6.78 0.67
C LEU A 44 0.06 6.61 2.19
N LEU A 45 1.24 6.36 2.79
CA LEU A 45 1.35 6.18 4.25
C LEU A 45 0.94 7.45 5.02
N THR A 46 1.32 8.62 4.52
CA THR A 46 0.93 9.91 5.10
C THR A 46 -0.57 10.16 4.96
N THR A 47 -1.15 9.87 3.79
CA THR A 47 -2.59 9.98 3.53
C THR A 47 -3.38 9.06 4.45
N LEU A 48 -2.95 7.81 4.62
CA LEU A 48 -3.57 6.86 5.56
C LEU A 48 -3.55 7.39 7.00
N ASN A 49 -2.39 7.85 7.49
CA ASN A 49 -2.28 8.45 8.84
C ASN A 49 -3.13 9.72 9.02
N THR A 50 -3.29 10.52 7.96
CA THR A 50 -4.06 11.76 8.02
C THR A 50 -5.56 11.50 7.99
N ARG A 51 -6.01 10.58 7.14
CA ARG A 51 -7.44 10.27 6.96
C ARG A 51 -7.98 9.37 8.06
N LEU A 52 -7.11 8.54 8.64
CA LEU A 52 -7.44 7.54 9.66
C LEU A 52 -6.45 7.64 10.84
N PRO A 53 -6.47 8.75 11.59
CA PRO A 53 -5.50 9.01 12.64
C PRO A 53 -5.59 7.96 13.75
N GLY A 54 -4.42 7.44 14.16
CA GLY A 54 -4.30 6.46 15.25
C GLY A 54 -4.58 5.01 14.87
N LEU A 55 -4.85 4.71 13.58
CA LEU A 55 -5.08 3.33 13.15
C LEU A 55 -3.82 2.59 12.72
N PHE A 56 -2.77 3.32 12.39
CA PHE A 56 -1.56 2.77 11.80
C PHE A 56 -0.32 3.19 12.60
N ASP A 57 0.64 2.28 12.70
CA ASP A 57 2.01 2.60 13.11
C ASP A 57 2.98 2.40 11.94
N PHE A 58 3.30 3.50 11.26
CA PHE A 58 4.29 3.52 10.17
C PHE A 58 5.64 4.09 10.63
N SER A 59 5.94 4.09 11.93
CA SER A 59 7.21 4.64 12.48
C SER A 59 8.46 3.99 11.87
N LEU A 60 8.36 2.74 11.41
CA LEU A 60 9.43 2.01 10.72
C LEU A 60 9.71 2.51 9.29
N PHE A 61 8.82 3.33 8.71
CA PHE A 61 8.90 3.81 7.32
C PHE A 61 8.80 5.33 7.26
N PRO A 62 9.78 6.07 7.83
CA PRO A 62 9.73 7.53 7.81
C PRO A 62 9.68 8.06 6.36
N PRO A 63 8.98 9.18 6.11
CA PRO A 63 8.89 9.77 4.78
C PRO A 63 10.27 9.97 4.15
N GLY A 64 10.42 9.56 2.89
CA GLY A 64 11.69 9.65 2.16
C GLY A 64 12.74 8.58 2.51
N SER A 65 12.48 7.69 3.48
CA SER A 65 13.35 6.53 3.68
C SER A 65 13.38 5.62 2.45
N GLU A 66 14.49 4.91 2.26
CA GLU A 66 14.68 4.01 1.12
C GLU A 66 13.53 3.01 0.97
N GLN A 67 13.11 2.37 2.08
CA GLN A 67 12.01 1.42 2.08
C GLN A 67 10.66 2.09 1.79
N SER A 68 10.43 3.31 2.27
CA SER A 68 9.21 4.06 1.96
C SER A 68 9.14 4.43 0.47
N VAL A 69 10.23 4.93 -0.11
CA VAL A 69 10.31 5.26 -1.55
C VAL A 69 10.12 4.00 -2.41
N ALA A 70 10.79 2.90 -2.05
CA ALA A 70 10.68 1.64 -2.76
C ALA A 70 9.26 1.04 -2.70
N LEU A 71 8.61 1.13 -1.53
CA LEU A 71 7.23 0.73 -1.33
C LEU A 71 6.29 1.49 -2.26
N HIS A 72 6.33 2.84 -2.24
CA HIS A 72 5.43 3.66 -3.07
C HIS A 72 5.62 3.38 -4.56
N ARG A 73 6.87 3.21 -5.02
CA ARG A 73 7.15 2.84 -6.41
C ARG A 73 6.52 1.50 -6.78
N SER A 74 6.67 0.50 -5.92
CA SER A 74 6.13 -0.85 -6.17
C SER A 74 4.61 -0.87 -6.16
N LEU A 75 3.98 -0.10 -5.29
CA LEU A 75 2.53 0.06 -5.27
C LEU A 75 2.02 0.81 -6.50
N ARG A 76 2.75 1.81 -7.00
CA ARG A 76 2.41 2.47 -8.28
C ARG A 76 2.48 1.47 -9.44
N GLN A 77 3.53 0.67 -9.53
CA GLN A 77 3.62 -0.37 -10.55
C GLN A 77 2.52 -1.44 -10.40
N ALA A 78 2.13 -1.78 -9.17
CA ALA A 78 0.99 -2.67 -8.92
C ALA A 78 -0.33 -2.05 -9.39
N ALA A 79 -0.51 -0.73 -9.21
CA ALA A 79 -1.69 0.00 -9.65
C ALA A 79 -1.91 -0.09 -11.16
N ASP A 80 -0.86 -0.11 -11.99
CA ASP A 80 -0.97 -0.35 -13.44
C ASP A 80 -1.72 -1.66 -13.76
N GLY A 81 -1.62 -2.65 -12.86
CA GLY A 81 -2.27 -3.94 -12.94
C GLY A 81 -3.73 -3.97 -12.51
N LEU A 82 -4.23 -2.92 -11.85
CA LEU A 82 -5.50 -2.89 -11.13
C LEU A 82 -6.41 -1.71 -11.47
N GLU A 83 -5.87 -0.53 -11.79
CA GLU A 83 -6.67 0.68 -12.05
C GLU A 83 -7.66 0.47 -13.20
N GLY A 84 -8.93 0.81 -12.95
CA GLY A 84 -10.06 0.57 -13.85
C GLY A 84 -10.49 -0.90 -13.96
N ARG A 85 -9.85 -1.81 -13.21
CA ARG A 85 -10.09 -3.27 -13.21
C ARG A 85 -10.33 -3.83 -11.81
N GLU A 86 -10.53 -2.97 -10.81
CA GLU A 86 -10.59 -3.30 -9.37
C GLU A 86 -11.69 -4.33 -9.10
N ARG A 87 -12.92 -4.04 -9.52
CA ARG A 87 -14.07 -4.95 -9.36
C ARG A 87 -13.83 -6.30 -10.03
N ARG A 88 -13.20 -6.31 -11.21
CA ARG A 88 -12.99 -7.52 -12.02
C ARG A 88 -11.87 -8.41 -11.49
N LYS A 89 -10.75 -7.83 -11.06
CA LYS A 89 -9.56 -8.61 -10.62
C LYS A 89 -9.62 -8.97 -9.13
N VAL A 90 -10.11 -8.06 -8.29
CA VAL A 90 -10.00 -8.19 -6.83
C VAL A 90 -11.32 -8.04 -6.09
N GLY A 91 -12.43 -7.81 -6.82
CA GLY A 91 -13.77 -7.77 -6.23
C GLY A 91 -14.05 -6.56 -5.34
N THR A 92 -13.13 -5.59 -5.25
CA THR A 92 -13.29 -4.38 -4.45
C THR A 92 -14.05 -3.30 -5.24
N VAL A 93 -14.98 -2.60 -4.58
CA VAL A 93 -15.87 -1.64 -5.26
C VAL A 93 -15.97 -0.26 -4.62
N ALA A 94 -15.59 -0.09 -3.35
CA ALA A 94 -15.81 1.18 -2.66
C ALA A 94 -14.78 1.53 -1.55
N SER A 95 -14.21 0.53 -0.87
CA SER A 95 -13.34 0.80 0.28
C SER A 95 -11.88 0.98 -0.11
N GLY A 96 -11.33 2.18 0.07
CA GLY A 96 -9.93 2.51 -0.20
C GLY A 96 -8.94 1.70 0.63
N LEU A 97 -9.30 1.30 1.85
CA LEU A 97 -8.47 0.38 2.65
C LEU A 97 -8.34 -0.99 1.99
N HIS A 98 -9.44 -1.55 1.49
CA HIS A 98 -9.42 -2.81 0.76
C HIS A 98 -8.68 -2.67 -0.58
N LEU A 99 -8.75 -1.52 -1.24
CA LEU A 99 -7.93 -1.25 -2.42
C LEU A 99 -6.44 -1.19 -2.09
N ALA A 100 -6.04 -0.48 -1.03
CA ALA A 100 -4.66 -0.43 -0.57
C ALA A 100 -4.12 -1.83 -0.24
N MET A 101 -4.93 -2.66 0.42
CA MET A 101 -4.60 -4.07 0.64
C MET A 101 -4.44 -4.85 -0.68
N ALA A 102 -5.38 -4.69 -1.62
CA ALA A 102 -5.30 -5.35 -2.91
C ALA A 102 -4.03 -4.98 -3.69
N LEU A 103 -3.59 -3.71 -3.60
CA LEU A 103 -2.33 -3.25 -4.19
C LEU A 103 -1.09 -3.88 -3.55
N ILE A 104 -1.10 -4.06 -2.23
CA ILE A 104 -0.04 -4.79 -1.52
C ILE A 104 0.03 -6.24 -2.02
N LEU A 105 -1.12 -6.92 -2.10
CA LEU A 105 -1.18 -8.30 -2.59
C LEU A 105 -0.76 -8.42 -4.06
N GLU A 106 -1.19 -7.50 -4.93
CA GLU A 106 -0.78 -7.45 -6.33
C GLU A 106 0.73 -7.20 -6.46
N ALA A 107 1.32 -6.31 -5.63
CA ALA A 107 2.76 -6.10 -5.59
C ALA A 107 3.52 -7.36 -5.18
N ILE A 108 3.01 -8.09 -4.18
CA ILE A 108 3.58 -9.38 -3.75
C ILE A 108 3.48 -10.41 -4.88
N GLN A 109 2.30 -10.56 -5.50
CA GLN A 109 2.04 -11.51 -6.59
C GLN A 109 2.91 -11.25 -7.83
N ARG A 110 3.14 -9.98 -8.15
CA ARG A 110 4.00 -9.55 -9.27
C ARG A 110 5.48 -9.49 -8.93
N GLN A 111 5.87 -9.95 -7.74
CA GLN A 111 7.26 -9.97 -7.28
C GLN A 111 7.94 -8.60 -7.31
N LEU A 112 7.18 -7.53 -6.99
CA LEU A 112 7.68 -6.16 -6.89
C LEU A 112 8.34 -5.93 -5.53
N TRP A 113 9.25 -6.82 -5.15
CA TRP A 113 9.93 -6.85 -3.86
C TRP A 113 11.23 -7.64 -3.95
N ILE A 114 12.08 -7.47 -2.94
CA ILE A 114 13.27 -8.29 -2.71
C ILE A 114 13.14 -9.08 -1.41
N ALA A 115 13.63 -10.31 -1.41
CA ALA A 115 13.68 -11.09 -0.18
C ALA A 115 14.66 -10.41 0.78
N SER A 116 14.29 -10.28 2.06
CA SER A 116 15.27 -9.98 3.10
C SER A 116 16.33 -11.08 3.06
N ARG A 117 17.57 -10.73 2.71
CA ARG A 117 18.67 -11.69 2.80
C ARG A 117 18.75 -12.13 4.25
N ARG A 118 18.49 -13.41 4.53
CA ARG A 118 18.96 -14.00 5.78
C ARG A 118 20.49 -13.93 5.75
N PRO A 119 21.16 -13.52 6.84
CA PRO A 119 22.56 -13.89 7.01
C PRO A 119 22.71 -15.42 6.97
#